data_AF-A0A2R8Y4J9-F1
#
_entry.id   AF-A0A2R8Y4J9-F1
#
_cell.length_a   1.000
_cell.length_b   1.000
_cell.length_c   1.000
_cell.angle_alpha   90.00
_cell.angle_beta   90.00
_cell.angle_gamma   90.00
#
_symmetry.space_group_name_H-M   'P 1'
#
loop_
_entity.id
_entity.type
_entity.pdbx_description
1 polymer ?
#
loop_
_entity_poly.entity_id
_entity_poly.type
_entity_poly.pdbx_seq_one_letter_code
_entity_poly.pdbx_strand_id
1 'polypeptide(L)'
;MDWGTLHTFIGGVNKHSTSIGKVWITVIFIFRVMILVVAAQEVWGDEQEDFVCNTLQPGCKNVCYDHFFPVSHIRLWALQLIFVSTPALLVAMHVAYYRHETTRKFRR
;
A
#
# COMPACT_ATOMS: atom_id res chain seq x y z
N MET A 1 -7.13 4.90 -9.32
CA MET A 1 -5.66 5.07 -9.41
C MET A 1 -5.26 4.89 -10.87
N ASP A 2 -4.55 5.83 -11.48
CA ASP A 2 -4.12 5.68 -12.87
C ASP A 2 -2.94 4.68 -12.97
N TRP A 3 -3.15 3.56 -13.65
CA TRP A 3 -2.15 2.50 -13.85
C TRP A 3 -0.85 3.03 -14.48
N GLY A 4 -0.92 4.12 -15.26
CA GLY A 4 0.26 4.78 -15.83
C GLY A 4 1.22 5.35 -14.78
N THR A 5 0.69 5.89 -13.69
CA THR A 5 1.52 6.41 -12.58
C THR A 5 2.24 5.29 -11.86
N LEU A 6 1.55 4.20 -11.54
CA LEU A 6 2.12 3.01 -10.90
C LEU A 6 3.27 2.41 -11.74
N HIS A 7 3.06 2.29 -13.06
CA HIS A 7 4.07 1.77 -13.98
C HIS A 7 5.35 2.64 -13.99
N THR A 8 5.18 3.96 -13.99
CA THR A 8 6.30 4.92 -13.96
C THR A 8 7.09 4.82 -12.65
N PHE A 9 6.40 4.70 -11.52
CA PHE A 9 7.05 4.51 -10.21
C PHE A 9 7.83 3.19 -10.15
N ILE A 10 7.23 2.07 -10.56
CA ILE A 10 7.89 0.76 -10.57
C ILE A 10 9.12 0.77 -11.48
N GLY A 11 9.03 1.39 -12.66
CA GLY A 11 10.16 1.51 -13.59
C GLY A 11 11.34 2.29 -12.99
N GLY A 12 11.07 3.37 -12.25
CA GLY A 12 12.09 4.17 -11.57
C GLY A 12 12.81 3.39 -10.46
N VAL A 13 12.06 2.69 -9.60
CA VAL A 13 12.64 1.92 -8.49
C VAL A 13 13.41 0.70 -9.00
N ASN A 14 12.90 0.00 -10.02
CA ASN A 14 13.60 -1.15 -10.60
C ASN A 14 14.95 -0.79 -11.23
N LYS A 15 15.12 0.43 -11.77
CA LYS A 15 16.38 0.88 -12.37
C LYS A 15 17.52 1.04 -11.36
N HIS A 16 17.18 1.25 -10.09
CA HIS A 16 18.13 1.51 -9.00
C HIS A 16 18.20 0.39 -7.96
N SER A 17 17.44 -0.68 -8.13
CA SER A 17 17.36 -1.80 -7.19
C SER A 17 18.32 -2.94 -7.56
N THR A 18 18.79 -3.67 -6.54
CA THR A 18 19.63 -4.87 -6.71
C THR A 18 18.81 -6.00 -7.36
N SER A 19 19.45 -7.04 -7.88
CA SER A 19 18.74 -8.19 -8.49
C SER A 19 17.73 -8.82 -7.54
N ILE A 20 18.07 -8.94 -6.26
CA ILE A 20 17.17 -9.43 -5.20
C ILE A 20 16.02 -8.43 -4.95
N GLY A 21 16.32 -7.13 -4.90
CA GLY A 21 15.31 -6.08 -4.72
C GLY A 21 14.32 -6.01 -5.89
N LYS A 22 14.75 -6.27 -7.13
CA LYS A 22 13.85 -6.37 -8.30
C LYS A 22 12.86 -7.53 -8.17
N VAL A 23 13.33 -8.70 -7.73
CA VAL A 23 12.45 -9.86 -7.50
C VAL A 23 11.47 -9.55 -6.36
N TRP A 24 11.94 -8.96 -5.26
CA TRP A 24 11.10 -8.63 -4.13
C TRP A 24 10.01 -7.60 -4.49
N ILE A 25 10.34 -6.54 -5.24
CA ILE A 25 9.37 -5.55 -5.74
C ILE A 25 8.37 -6.22 -6.69
N THR A 26 8.85 -7.04 -7.61
CA THR A 26 7.98 -7.64 -8.63
C THR A 26 7.04 -8.69 -8.04
N VAL A 27 7.51 -9.49 -7.07
CA VAL A 27 6.74 -10.60 -6.50
C VAL A 27 5.90 -10.15 -5.32
N ILE A 28 6.49 -9.49 -4.33
CA ILE A 28 5.79 -9.20 -3.06
C ILE A 28 5.03 -7.88 -3.15
N PHE A 29 5.64 -6.84 -3.71
CA PHE A 29 5.00 -5.52 -3.75
C PHE A 29 3.84 -5.49 -4.76
N ILE A 30 4.04 -5.97 -6.00
CA ILE A 30 2.96 -5.98 -7.01
C ILE A 30 1.82 -6.90 -6.60
N PHE A 31 2.09 -8.12 -6.13
CA PHE A 31 1.04 -9.05 -5.71
C PHE A 31 0.19 -8.47 -4.56
N ARG A 32 0.84 -7.85 -3.56
CA ARG A 32 0.12 -7.23 -2.45
C ARG A 32 -0.67 -6.00 -2.86
N VAL A 33 -0.13 -5.16 -3.74
CA VAL A 33 -0.88 -4.01 -4.29
C VAL A 33 -2.06 -4.50 -5.11
N MET A 34 -1.88 -5.52 -5.96
CA MET A 34 -2.95 -6.04 -6.80
C MET A 34 -4.10 -6.61 -5.96
N ILE A 35 -3.82 -7.41 -4.93
CA ILE A 35 -4.85 -7.93 -4.01
C ILE A 35 -5.59 -6.78 -3.33
N LEU A 36 -4.88 -5.77 -2.84
CA LEU A 36 -5.50 -4.62 -2.18
C LEU A 36 -6.35 -3.76 -3.12
N VAL A 37 -6.03 -3.71 -4.40
CA VAL A 37 -6.78 -2.90 -5.38
C VAL A 37 -7.97 -3.67 -5.95
N VAL A 38 -7.81 -4.97 -6.20
CA VAL A 38 -8.83 -5.79 -6.88
C VAL A 38 -9.77 -6.46 -5.87
N ALA A 39 -9.23 -7.13 -4.85
CA ALA A 39 -10.03 -7.96 -3.95
C ALA A 39 -10.61 -7.19 -2.77
N ALA A 40 -9.99 -6.07 -2.37
CA ALA A 40 -10.40 -5.33 -1.17
C ALA A 40 -11.85 -4.85 -1.24
N GLN A 41 -12.28 -4.33 -2.39
CA GLN A 41 -13.64 -3.81 -2.53
C GLN A 41 -14.69 -4.93 -2.60
N GLU A 42 -14.42 -6.01 -3.33
CA GLU A 42 -15.39 -7.09 -3.49
C GLU A 42 -15.52 -7.99 -2.25
N VAL A 43 -14.44 -8.21 -1.51
CA VAL A 43 -14.44 -9.18 -0.39
C VAL A 43 -14.64 -8.52 0.97
N TRP A 44 -14.19 -7.26 1.15
CA TRP A 44 -14.29 -6.54 2.42
C TRP A 44 -15.13 -5.26 2.34
N GLY A 45 -15.81 -4.99 1.23
CA GLY A 45 -16.71 -3.84 1.09
C GLY A 45 -17.86 -3.88 2.11
N ASP A 46 -18.43 -5.07 2.32
CA ASP A 46 -19.63 -5.28 3.11
C ASP A 46 -19.33 -5.93 4.49
N GLU A 47 -18.06 -5.87 4.95
CA GLU A 47 -17.58 -6.57 6.16
C GLU A 47 -18.38 -6.25 7.43
N GLN A 48 -18.86 -5.00 7.56
CA GLN A 48 -19.68 -4.58 8.69
C GLN A 48 -21.18 -4.82 8.43
N GLU A 49 -21.63 -4.80 7.18
CA GLU A 49 -23.03 -5.03 6.82
C GLU A 49 -23.41 -6.51 7.01
N ASP A 50 -22.54 -7.43 6.59
CA ASP A 50 -22.75 -8.88 6.71
C ASP A 50 -22.43 -9.44 8.11
N PHE A 51 -21.89 -8.62 9.02
CA PHE A 51 -21.67 -9.04 10.40
C PHE A 51 -23.00 -9.18 11.16
N VAL A 52 -23.36 -10.39 11.57
CA VAL A 52 -24.64 -10.69 12.25
C VAL A 52 -24.41 -11.07 13.72
N CYS A 53 -25.20 -10.47 14.60
CA CYS A 53 -25.31 -10.86 16.01
C CYS A 53 -26.71 -11.43 16.27
N ASN A 54 -26.80 -12.59 16.93
CA ASN A 54 -28.09 -13.18 17.33
C ASN A 54 -28.64 -12.48 18.59
N THR A 55 -29.14 -11.26 18.42
CA THR A 55 -29.72 -10.46 19.49
C THR A 55 -30.64 -9.39 18.91
N LEU A 56 -31.66 -9.01 19.68
CA LEU A 56 -32.55 -7.87 19.37
C LEU A 56 -32.07 -6.57 20.03
N GLN A 57 -30.97 -6.62 20.79
CA GLN A 57 -30.45 -5.46 21.51
C GLN A 57 -29.89 -4.41 20.53
N PRO A 58 -30.42 -3.17 20.53
CA PRO A 58 -29.90 -2.09 19.69
C PRO A 58 -28.43 -1.79 20.01
N GLY A 59 -27.62 -1.58 18.98
CA GLY A 59 -26.21 -1.21 19.13
C GLY A 59 -25.24 -2.36 19.43
N CYS A 60 -25.72 -3.57 19.76
CA CYS A 60 -24.84 -4.71 20.03
C CYS A 60 -23.96 -5.07 18.83
N LYS A 61 -24.53 -5.07 17.61
CA LYS A 61 -23.79 -5.30 16.36
C LYS A 61 -22.59 -4.37 16.21
N ASN A 62 -22.77 -3.07 16.49
CA ASN A 62 -21.71 -2.07 16.33
C ASN A 62 -20.57 -2.31 17.32
N VAL A 63 -20.89 -2.54 18.60
CA VAL A 63 -19.88 -2.76 19.64
C VAL A 63 -19.17 -4.10 19.44
N CYS A 64 -19.90 -5.15 19.06
CA CYS A 64 -19.31 -6.45 18.76
C CYS A 64 -18.38 -6.37 17.55
N TYR A 65 -18.80 -5.69 16.47
CA TYR A 65 -17.95 -5.49 15.30
C TYR A 65 -16.65 -4.77 15.66
N ASP A 66 -16.74 -3.64 16.38
CA ASP A 66 -15.57 -2.86 16.83
C ASP A 66 -14.64 -3.68 17.74
N HIS A 67 -15.20 -4.54 18.60
CA HIS A 67 -14.41 -5.39 19.49
C HIS A 67 -13.66 -6.50 18.75
N PHE A 68 -14.29 -7.17 17.78
CA PHE A 68 -13.65 -8.26 17.02
C PHE A 68 -12.75 -7.76 15.89
N PHE A 69 -13.10 -6.63 15.27
CA PHE A 69 -12.37 -6.03 14.16
C PHE A 69 -12.03 -4.56 14.45
N PRO A 70 -11.21 -4.27 15.48
CA PRO A 70 -10.84 -2.89 15.83
C PRO A 70 -10.11 -2.16 14.69
N VAL A 71 -9.40 -2.92 13.85
CA VAL A 71 -8.90 -2.47 12.56
C VAL A 71 -9.18 -3.56 11.54
N SER A 72 -9.87 -3.22 10.46
CA SER A 72 -10.12 -4.20 9.40
C SER A 72 -8.83 -4.65 8.72
N HIS A 73 -8.83 -5.89 8.23
CA HIS A 73 -7.66 -6.50 7.62
C HIS A 73 -7.15 -5.67 6.44
N ILE A 74 -8.05 -5.14 5.62
CA ILE A 74 -7.69 -4.28 4.48
C ILE A 74 -6.97 -3.00 4.94
N ARG A 75 -7.41 -2.37 6.02
CA ARG A 75 -6.74 -1.18 6.57
C ARG A 75 -5.34 -1.51 7.08
N LEU A 76 -5.17 -2.64 7.77
CA LEU A 76 -3.85 -3.12 8.21
C LEU A 76 -2.91 -3.38 7.03
N TRP A 77 -3.40 -4.01 5.98
CA TRP A 77 -2.59 -4.30 4.79
C TRP A 77 -2.21 -3.01 4.04
N ALA A 78 -3.12 -2.05 3.97
CA ALA A 78 -2.84 -0.74 3.39
C ALA A 78 -1.75 -0.01 4.18
N LEU A 79 -1.84 0.02 5.51
CA LEU A 79 -0.81 0.57 6.38
C LEU A 79 0.53 -0.14 6.18
N GLN A 80 0.53 -1.48 6.13
CA GLN A 80 1.73 -2.26 5.89
C GLN A 80 2.39 -1.88 4.55
N LEU A 81 1.62 -1.73 3.46
CA LEU A 81 2.17 -1.28 2.18
C LEU A 81 2.76 0.13 2.25
N ILE A 82 2.13 1.05 2.97
CA ILE A 82 2.66 2.40 3.17
C ILE A 82 4.01 2.33 3.90
N PHE A 83 4.08 1.62 5.03
CA PHE A 83 5.32 1.49 5.80
C PHE A 83 6.44 0.80 5.01
N VAL A 84 6.11 -0.23 4.24
CA VAL A 84 7.07 -0.99 3.45
C VAL A 84 7.56 -0.19 2.23
N SER A 85 6.71 0.67 1.63
CA SER A 85 7.10 1.52 0.50
C SER A 85 7.83 2.80 0.91
N THR A 86 7.58 3.33 2.11
CA THR A 86 8.12 4.62 2.55
C THR A 86 9.65 4.70 2.50
N PRO A 87 10.44 3.72 3.02
CA PRO A 87 11.90 3.78 2.91
C PRO A 87 12.40 3.79 1.47
N ALA A 88 11.78 3.01 0.59
CA ALA A 88 12.15 2.97 -0.83
C ALA A 88 11.88 4.31 -1.52
N LEU A 89 10.74 4.95 -1.20
CA LEU A 89 10.41 6.28 -1.72
C LEU A 89 11.35 7.36 -1.19
N LEU A 90 11.72 7.31 0.09
CA LEU A 90 12.67 8.26 0.69
C LEU A 90 14.05 8.17 0.03
N VAL A 91 14.56 6.95 -0.21
CA VAL A 91 15.84 6.75 -0.91
C VAL A 91 15.75 7.24 -2.36
N ALA A 92 14.67 6.90 -3.08
CA ALA A 92 14.46 7.38 -4.44
C ALA A 92 14.41 8.92 -4.51
N MET A 93 13.71 9.55 -3.57
CA MET A 93 13.64 11.01 -3.45
C MET A 93 15.01 11.61 -3.15
N HIS A 94 15.77 11.04 -2.21
CA HIS A 94 17.12 11.50 -1.88
C HIS A 94 18.07 11.43 -3.09
N VAL A 95 18.06 10.33 -3.84
CA VAL A 95 18.87 10.18 -5.06
C VAL A 95 18.46 11.17 -6.13
N ALA A 96 17.15 11.38 -6.33
CA ALA A 96 16.64 12.37 -7.29
C ALA A 96 17.06 13.80 -6.91
N TYR A 97 16.95 14.16 -5.63
CA TYR A 97 17.37 15.45 -5.11
C TYR A 97 18.87 15.68 -5.32
N TYR A 98 19.72 14.71 -4.95
CA TYR A 98 21.17 14.81 -5.10
C TYR A 98 21.62 14.94 -6.56
N ARG A 99 20.99 14.19 -7.47
CA ARG A 99 21.25 14.32 -8.93
C ARG A 99 20.85 15.69 -9.47
N HIS A 100 19.73 16.23 -9.00
CA HIS A 100 19.29 17.55 -9.41
C HIS A 100 20.25 18.63 -8.92
N GLU A 101 20.70 18.57 -7.66
CA GLU A 101 21.71 19.51 -7.13
C GLU A 101 23.05 19.44 -7.88
N THR A 102 23.59 18.23 -8.11
CA THR A 102 24.86 18.04 -8.81
C THR A 102 24.79 18.57 -10.25
N THR A 103 23.70 18.30 -10.96
CA THR A 103 23.45 18.84 -12.30
C THR A 103 23.37 20.38 -12.28
N ARG A 104 22.72 20.97 -11.27
CA ARG A 104 22.68 22.44 -11.12
C ARG A 104 24.05 23.05 -10.83
N LYS A 105 24.89 22.38 -10.03
CA LYS A 105 26.27 22.82 -9.75
C LYS A 105 27.16 22.74 -10.98
N PHE A 106 27.02 21.70 -11.81
CA PHE A 106 27.79 21.54 -13.06
C PHE A 106 27.40 22.54 -14.17
N ARG A 107 26.19 23.11 -14.10
CA ARG A 107 25.65 24.06 -15.08
C ARG A 107 25.94 25.53 -14.72
N ARG A 108 26.60 25.77 -13.58
CA ARG A 108 27.16 27.05 -13.16
C ARG A 108 28.66 27.07 -13.42
#